data_AF-A0A925B7T9-F1
#
_entry.id   AF-A0A925B7T9-F1
#
_cell.length_a   1.000
_cell.length_b   1.000
_cell.length_c   1.000
_cell.angle_alpha   90.00
_cell.angle_beta   90.00
_cell.angle_gamma   90.00
#
_symmetry.space_group_name_H-M   'P 1'
#
loop_
_entity.id
_entity.type
_entity.pdbx_description
1 polymer ?
#
loop_
_entity_poly.entity_id
_entity_poly.type
_entity_poly.pdbx_seq_one_letter_code
_entity_poly.pdbx_strand_id
1 'polypeptide(L)'
;MIDSPRVRSARKARAFTLIELLVVIAIIAILAAILFPVFAQARAKARQTACLSNGKQLGLATLSYAQDYDEMYPLVGGAEEPYTLL
;
A
#
# COMPACT_ATOMS: atom_id res chain seq x y z
N MET A 1 -0.56 -30.75 -61.38
CA MET A 1 -0.36 -30.52 -59.94
C MET A 1 1.02 -29.93 -59.75
N ILE A 2 1.08 -28.60 -59.76
CA ILE A 2 2.30 -27.82 -59.55
C ILE A 2 2.39 -27.58 -58.04
N ASP A 3 3.37 -28.17 -57.37
CA ASP A 3 3.74 -27.74 -56.03
C ASP A 3 4.90 -26.74 -56.16
N SER A 4 4.63 -25.48 -55.80
CA SER A 4 5.62 -24.41 -55.79
C SER A 4 6.32 -24.38 -54.42
N PRO A 5 7.66 -24.31 -54.34
CA PRO A 5 8.35 -24.28 -53.07
C PRO A 5 8.12 -22.94 -52.37
N ARG A 6 7.41 -22.96 -51.23
CA ARG A 6 7.28 -21.80 -50.34
C ARG A 6 8.63 -21.48 -49.69
N VAL A 7 9.30 -20.43 -50.17
CA VAL A 7 10.48 -19.84 -49.53
C VAL A 7 10.05 -19.29 -48.16
N ARG A 8 10.36 -20.01 -47.08
CA ARG A 8 10.12 -19.53 -45.71
C ARG A 8 11.14 -18.45 -45.39
N SER A 9 10.72 -17.20 -45.38
CA SER A 9 11.49 -16.08 -44.84
C SER A 9 11.88 -16.40 -43.38
N ALA A 10 13.14 -16.75 -43.16
CA ALA A 10 13.68 -16.95 -41.82
C ALA A 10 13.65 -15.60 -41.11
N ARG A 11 12.67 -15.42 -40.21
CA ARG A 11 12.59 -14.26 -39.35
C ARG A 11 13.88 -14.19 -38.53
N LYS A 12 14.77 -13.24 -38.83
CA LYS A 12 15.98 -13.00 -38.02
C LYS A 12 15.54 -12.80 -36.57
N ALA A 13 15.74 -13.80 -35.73
CA ALA A 13 15.59 -13.65 -34.30
C ALA A 13 16.65 -12.65 -33.84
N ARG A 14 16.23 -11.49 -33.36
CA ARG A 14 17.12 -10.52 -32.72
C ARG A 14 17.54 -11.13 -31.38
N ALA A 15 18.77 -11.64 -31.31
CA ALA A 15 19.37 -12.03 -30.04
C ALA A 15 19.77 -10.75 -29.30
N PHE A 16 19.29 -10.59 -28.06
CA PHE A 16 19.74 -9.51 -27.17
C PHE A 16 21.20 -9.72 -26.81
N THR A 17 21.98 -8.64 -26.83
CA THR A 17 23.36 -8.72 -26.36
C THR A 17 23.39 -8.82 -24.83
N LEU A 18 24.34 -9.56 -24.26
CA LEU A 18 24.50 -9.69 -22.81
C LEU A 18 24.67 -8.31 -22.13
N ILE A 19 25.29 -7.36 -22.82
CA ILE A 19 25.56 -6.01 -22.34
C ILE A 19 24.25 -5.21 -22.18
N GLU A 20 23.32 -5.30 -23.14
CA GLU A 20 22.02 -4.63 -23.03
C GLU A 20 21.25 -5.11 -21.78
N LEU A 21 21.23 -6.41 -21.52
CA LEU A 21 20.56 -6.93 -20.32
C LEU A 21 21.28 -6.52 -19.03
N LEU A 22 22.61 -6.52 -19.02
CA LEU A 22 23.43 -6.11 -17.88
C LEU A 22 23.22 -4.65 -17.49
N VAL A 23 23.16 -3.75 -18.46
CA VAL A 23 22.94 -2.32 -18.20
C VAL A 23 21.54 -2.10 -17.59
N VAL A 24 20.52 -2.80 -18.09
CA VAL A 24 19.15 -2.65 -17.58
C VAL A 24 19.04 -3.08 -16.12
N ILE A 25 19.58 -4.25 -15.77
CA ILE A 25 19.52 -4.71 -14.37
C ILE A 25 20.33 -3.79 -13.44
N ALA A 26 21.44 -3.22 -13.93
CA ALA A 26 22.24 -2.27 -13.15
C ALA A 26 21.45 -1.00 -12.82
N ILE A 27 20.73 -0.44 -13.80
CA ILE A 27 19.89 0.74 -13.58
C ILE A 27 18.75 0.41 -12.61
N ILE A 28 18.07 -0.73 -12.78
CA ILE A 28 17.00 -1.18 -11.87
C ILE A 28 17.53 -1.33 -10.44
N ALA A 29 18.72 -1.92 -10.26
CA ALA A 29 19.32 -2.11 -8.94
C ALA A 29 19.60 -0.77 -8.23
N ILE A 30 20.12 0.22 -8.94
CA ILE A 30 20.37 1.56 -8.38
C ILE A 30 19.06 2.22 -7.95
N LEU A 31 18.04 2.18 -8.82
CA LEU A 31 16.72 2.75 -8.51
C LEU A 31 16.07 2.04 -7.32
N ALA A 32 16.10 0.71 -7.28
CA ALA A 32 15.54 -0.09 -6.20
C ALA A 32 16.24 0.16 -4.86
N ALA A 33 17.56 0.34 -4.86
CA ALA A 33 18.35 0.63 -3.66
C ALA A 33 17.93 1.96 -2.99
N ILE A 34 17.53 2.96 -3.76
CA ILE A 34 17.01 4.24 -3.24
C ILE A 34 15.52 4.12 -2.89
N LEU A 35 14.74 3.42 -3.73
CA LEU A 35 13.29 3.33 -3.56
C LEU A 35 12.88 2.50 -2.35
N PHE A 36 13.56 1.39 -2.07
CA PHE A 36 13.24 0.50 -0.94
C PHE A 36 13.26 1.19 0.44
N PRO A 37 14.33 1.90 0.85
CA PRO A 37 14.37 2.57 2.15
C PRO A 37 13.36 3.72 2.24
N VAL A 38 13.17 4.47 1.15
CA VAL A 38 12.20 5.58 1.10
C VAL A 38 10.77 5.07 1.19
N PHE A 39 10.46 3.96 0.51
CA PHE A 39 9.14 3.35 0.51
C PHE A 39 8.73 2.83 1.90
N ALA A 40 9.67 2.22 2.63
CA ALA A 40 9.41 1.77 4.01
C ALA A 40 9.03 2.94 4.93
N GLN A 41 9.78 4.05 4.86
CA GLN A 41 9.50 5.26 5.63
C GLN A 41 8.16 5.90 5.22
N ALA A 42 7.89 6.01 3.91
CA ALA A 42 6.64 6.54 3.39
C ALA A 42 5.42 5.73 3.86
N ARG A 43 5.52 4.39 3.86
CA ARG A 43 4.47 3.50 4.36
C ARG A 43 4.23 3.68 5.86
N ALA A 44 5.28 3.82 6.65
CA ALA A 44 5.16 4.09 8.09
C ALA A 44 4.46 5.43 8.35
N LYS A 45 4.84 6.49 7.62
CA LYS A 45 4.16 7.80 7.70
C LYS A 45 2.70 7.73 7.24
N ALA A 46 2.39 6.99 6.17
CA ALA A 46 1.02 6.81 5.71
C ALA A 46 0.13 6.15 6.79
N ARG A 47 0.65 5.12 7.49
CA ARG A 47 -0.05 4.49 8.62
C ARG A 47 -0.26 5.48 9.76
N GLN A 48 0.76 6.25 10.12
CA GLN A 48 0.65 7.29 11.15
C GLN A 48 -0.44 8.31 10.79
N THR A 49 -0.46 8.81 9.56
CA THR A 49 -1.48 9.75 9.07
C THR A 49 -2.88 9.13 9.14
N ALA A 50 -3.04 7.86 8.76
CA ALA A 50 -4.31 7.16 8.85
C ALA A 50 -4.80 7.03 10.31
N CYS A 51 -3.92 6.62 11.23
CA CYS A 51 -4.26 6.54 12.66
C CYS A 51 -4.63 7.92 13.23
N LEU A 52 -3.88 8.96 12.88
CA LEU A 52 -4.18 10.33 13.31
C LEU A 52 -5.54 10.80 12.77
N SER A 53 -5.84 10.50 11.50
CA SER A 53 -7.14 10.80 10.90
C SER A 53 -8.29 10.07 11.62
N ASN A 54 -8.10 8.79 11.95
CA ASN A 54 -9.09 8.02 12.70
C ASN A 54 -9.31 8.58 14.11
N GLY A 55 -8.23 8.91 14.83
CA GLY A 55 -8.30 9.52 16.15
C GLY A 55 -8.98 10.89 16.13
N LYS A 56 -8.70 11.71 15.12
CA LYS A 56 -9.41 12.98 14.90
C LYS A 56 -10.90 12.76 14.68
N GLN A 57 -11.29 11.79 13.83
CA GLN A 57 -12.70 11.49 13.57
C GLN A 57 -13.42 11.00 14.83
N LEU A 58 -12.78 10.16 15.65
CA LEU A 58 -13.33 9.72 16.93
C LEU A 58 -13.47 10.87 17.93
N GLY A 59 -12.46 11.74 18.04
CA GLY A 59 -12.51 12.92 18.92
C GLY A 59 -13.62 13.88 18.51
N LEU A 60 -13.80 14.11 17.20
CA LEU A 60 -14.91 14.91 16.68
C LEU A 60 -16.26 14.26 16.98
N ALA A 61 -16.41 12.96 16.77
CA ALA A 61 -17.64 12.24 17.10
C ALA A 61 -17.96 12.31 18.60
N THR A 62 -16.93 12.19 19.45
CA THR A 62 -17.04 12.28 20.90
C THR A 62 -17.47 13.67 21.36
N LEU A 63 -16.88 14.71 20.77
CA LEU A 63 -17.26 16.09 21.06
C LEU A 63 -18.68 16.38 20.58
N SER A 64 -19.04 15.95 19.38
CA SER A 64 -20.41 16.09 18.84
C SER A 64 -21.42 15.42 19.76
N TYR A 65 -21.13 14.22 20.25
CA TYR A 65 -21.99 13.52 21.19
C TYR A 65 -22.17 14.33 22.49
N ALA A 66 -21.09 14.79 23.11
CA ALA A 66 -21.17 15.57 24.35
C ALA A 66 -21.95 16.89 24.16
N GLN A 67 -21.84 17.54 23.00
CA GLN A 67 -22.62 18.73 22.69
C GLN A 67 -24.12 18.47 22.62
N ASP A 68 -24.53 17.28 22.17
CA ASP A 68 -25.93 16.89 22.05
C ASP A 68 -26.52 16.27 23.34
N TYR A 69 -25.67 15.84 24.29
CA TYR A 69 -26.03 15.06 25.48
C TYR A 69 -25.51 15.69 26.79
N ASP A 70 -25.86 16.96 27.07
CA ASP A 70 -25.54 17.67 28.33
C ASP A 70 -24.08 17.53 28.80
N GLU A 71 -23.13 17.63 27.86
CA GLU A 71 -21.67 17.49 28.08
C GLU A 71 -21.22 16.10 28.56
N MET A 72 -22.07 15.09 28.43
CA MET A 72 -21.77 13.71 28.80
C MET A 72 -20.98 12.99 27.70
N TYR A 73 -19.84 12.40 28.06
CA TYR A 73 -19.02 11.62 27.14
C TYR A 73 -19.58 10.20 26.92
N PRO A 74 -19.38 9.60 25.73
CA PRO A 74 -19.83 8.24 25.46
C PRO A 74 -19.10 7.24 26.35
N LEU A 75 -19.86 6.37 27.02
CA LEU A 75 -19.33 5.31 27.88
C LEU A 75 -18.57 4.30 27.03
N VAL A 76 -17.28 4.07 27.33
CA VAL A 76 -16.53 2.94 26.76
C VAL A 76 -17.02 1.68 27.45
N GLY A 77 -17.95 0.95 26.81
CA GLY A 77 -18.50 -0.29 27.33
C GLY A 77 -17.42 -1.35 27.51
N GLY A 78 -16.97 -1.51 28.76
CA GLY A 78 -15.94 -2.48 29.16
C GLY A 78 -15.78 -2.64 30.66
N ALA A 79 -16.77 -2.23 31.47
CA ALA A 79 -16.91 -2.80 32.80
C ALA A 79 -17.69 -4.12 32.62
N GLU A 80 -16.97 -5.24 32.55
CA GLU A 80 -17.57 -6.44 33.13
C GLU A 80 -17.87 -6.05 34.58
N GLU A 81 -19.15 -5.95 34.93
CA GLU A 81 -19.62 -5.72 36.28
C GLU A 81 -19.65 -7.07 37.01
N PRO A 82 -18.67 -7.45 37.86
CA PRO A 82 -18.97 -8.38 38.93
C PRO A 82 -19.41 -7.54 40.14
N TYR A 83 -20.69 -7.63 40.48
CA TYR A 83 -21.33 -7.12 41.72
C TYR A 83 -21.96 -5.71 41.68
N THR A 84 -23.21 -5.64 41.22
CA THR A 84 -24.30 -4.98 41.99
C THR A 84 -25.61 -5.79 41.86
N LEU A 85 -25.59 -7.00 42.41
CA LEU A 85 -26.76 -7.57 43.07
C LEU A 85 -26.88 -6.91 44.45
N LEU A 86 -27.58 -5.77 44.50
CA LEU A 86 -28.44 -5.30 45.59
C LEU A 86 -29.49 -4.38 44.97
#